data_AF-A0A101SDP7-F1
#
_entry.id   AF-A0A101SDP7-F1
#
_cell.length_a   1.000
_cell.length_b   1.000
_cell.length_c   1.000
_cell.angle_alpha   90.00
_cell.angle_beta   90.00
_cell.angle_gamma   90.00
#
_symmetry.space_group_name_H-M   'P 1'
#
loop_
_entity.id
_entity.type
_entity.pdbx_description
1 polymer ?
#
loop_
_entity_poly.entity_id
_entity_poly.type
_entity_poly.pdbx_seq_one_letter_code
_entity_poly.pdbx_strand_id
1 'polypeptide(L)'
;MSPRTREMEHSRVVRAPADRLYALVADVGRWPVLLGPCLWARQIERHGADERIELWAQTNGKVATWTSRRTLDPSSLRISFRQDRSTAPVASMSGDWSFHPAGDGRTRIVLTHAFTAVDDAPEALEWIAEAVDRNSVEELAALGDFAERPHPLEQLAFSFSDRVEEPGVDPADVYDFVHRSDLWPERLPHVGRVDLTEDPAGVQRMEMDTVTSDGRTHTTASVRLCLPGERIAYKQTVLPALLTGHSGRWEFEKSDGGTAIVSHHTVAVDPAAVERVLGEGTTFEQACAHVRDTLSANSRATMGAACAYAASVVRRP
;
A
#
# COMPACT_ATOMS: atom_id res chain seq x y z
N MET A 1 -33.60 -1.14 21.30
CA MET A 1 -32.68 -0.14 21.88
C MET A 1 -31.86 0.43 20.74
N SER A 2 -31.57 1.73 20.72
CA SER A 2 -30.65 2.28 19.71
C SER A 2 -29.23 1.82 20.02
N PRO A 3 -28.42 1.48 19.00
CA PRO A 3 -27.08 0.94 19.21
C PRO A 3 -26.18 1.94 19.93
N ARG A 4 -25.28 1.45 20.78
CA ARG A 4 -24.36 2.27 21.58
C ARG A 4 -23.25 2.78 20.66
N THR A 5 -23.43 3.99 20.14
CA THR A 5 -22.41 4.67 19.33
C THR A 5 -21.31 5.20 20.24
N ARG A 6 -20.05 4.88 19.91
CA ARG A 6 -18.85 5.46 20.52
C ARG A 6 -18.25 6.46 19.55
N GLU A 7 -17.88 7.62 20.09
CA GLU A 7 -17.21 8.69 19.36
C GLU A 7 -15.79 8.88 19.90
N MET A 8 -14.84 9.15 19.02
CA MET A 8 -13.44 9.40 19.35
C MET A 8 -12.90 10.54 18.51
N GLU A 9 -12.02 11.37 19.08
CA GLU A 9 -11.30 12.42 18.38
C GLU A 9 -9.81 12.29 18.68
N HIS A 10 -9.00 12.34 17.62
CA HIS A 10 -7.55 12.46 17.69
C HIS A 10 -7.11 13.71 16.95
N SER A 11 -6.08 14.38 17.46
CA SER A 11 -5.54 15.55 16.78
C SER A 11 -4.04 15.70 16.97
N ARG A 12 -3.38 16.31 15.99
CA ARG A 12 -1.94 16.60 16.01
C ARG A 12 -1.68 17.94 15.32
N VAL A 13 -0.72 18.70 15.86
CA VAL A 13 -0.21 19.91 15.19
C VAL A 13 1.05 19.54 14.42
N VAL A 14 1.10 19.93 13.15
CA VAL A 14 2.17 19.62 12.19
C VAL A 14 2.68 20.91 11.57
N ARG A 15 3.98 21.00 11.28
CA ARG A 15 4.63 22.14 10.59
C ARG A 15 4.53 22.00 9.07
N ALA A 16 3.29 21.95 8.57
CA ALA A 16 3.03 21.90 7.14
C ALA A 16 1.75 22.68 6.78
N PRO A 17 1.66 23.23 5.55
CA PRO A 17 0.43 23.81 5.01
C PRO A 17 -0.74 22.81 5.01
N ALA A 18 -1.96 23.31 5.24
CA ALA A 18 -3.14 22.48 5.40
C ALA A 18 -3.59 21.81 4.09
N ASP A 19 -3.38 22.46 2.95
CA ASP A 19 -3.62 21.93 1.61
C ASP A 19 -2.71 20.73 1.29
N ARG A 20 -1.44 20.79 1.72
CA ARG A 20 -0.49 19.67 1.59
C ARG A 20 -0.95 18.44 2.38
N LEU A 21 -1.41 18.64 3.60
CA LEU A 21 -1.95 17.56 4.45
C LEU A 21 -3.26 17.00 3.90
N TYR A 22 -4.15 17.87 3.43
CA TYR A 22 -5.38 17.47 2.75
C TYR A 22 -5.08 16.59 1.53
N ALA A 23 -4.13 16.99 0.69
CA ALA A 23 -3.75 16.24 -0.50
C ALA A 23 -3.25 14.81 -0.19
N LEU A 24 -2.51 14.62 0.91
CA LEU A 24 -2.06 13.30 1.36
C LEU A 24 -3.23 12.36 1.70
N VAL A 25 -4.26 12.87 2.37
CA VAL A 25 -5.43 12.08 2.75
C VAL A 25 -6.40 11.90 1.57
N ALA A 26 -6.50 12.91 0.69
CA ALA A 26 -7.33 12.83 -0.50
C ALA A 26 -6.85 11.75 -1.48
N ASP A 27 -5.54 11.61 -1.70
CA ASP A 27 -4.98 10.62 -2.63
C ASP A 27 -4.81 9.23 -1.99
N VAL A 28 -5.87 8.43 -2.07
CA VAL A 28 -5.88 7.05 -1.57
C VAL A 28 -4.91 6.11 -2.27
N GLY A 29 -4.48 6.45 -3.50
CA GLY A 29 -3.53 5.62 -4.24
C GLY A 29 -2.16 5.54 -3.56
N ARG A 30 -1.81 6.55 -2.75
CA ARG A 30 -0.55 6.61 -2.01
C ARG A 30 -0.64 6.06 -0.59
N TRP A 31 -1.84 5.83 -0.07
CA TRP A 31 -2.02 5.36 1.31
C TRP A 31 -1.18 4.14 1.68
N PRO A 32 -0.96 3.14 0.81
CA PRO A 32 -0.13 1.98 1.18
C PRO A 32 1.33 2.32 1.51
N VAL A 33 1.89 3.40 0.97
CA VAL A 33 3.25 3.86 1.30
C VAL A 33 3.30 4.95 2.35
N LEU A 34 2.16 5.58 2.64
CA LEU A 34 2.04 6.68 3.60
C LEU A 34 1.56 6.19 4.96
N LEU A 35 0.50 5.37 4.98
CA LEU A 35 -0.21 4.95 6.19
C LEU A 35 0.19 3.52 6.55
N GLY A 36 0.82 3.34 7.72
CA GLY A 36 1.37 2.06 8.18
C GLY A 36 0.39 0.88 8.09
N PRO A 37 -0.83 1.00 8.63
CA PRO A 37 -1.81 -0.09 8.58
C PRO A 37 -2.36 -0.39 7.18
N CYS A 38 -2.39 0.58 6.26
CA CYS A 38 -2.96 0.40 4.92
C CYS A 38 -2.07 -0.50 4.07
N LEU A 39 -2.58 -1.67 3.67
CA LEU A 39 -1.91 -2.62 2.79
C LEU A 39 -2.18 -2.33 1.32
N TRP A 40 -3.43 -1.96 1.01
CA TRP A 40 -3.84 -1.59 -0.32
C TRP A 40 -5.10 -0.72 -0.26
N ALA A 41 -5.21 0.25 -1.17
CA ALA A 41 -6.40 1.07 -1.32
C ALA A 41 -6.57 1.43 -2.80
N ARG A 42 -7.82 1.52 -3.25
CA ARG A 42 -8.17 2.04 -4.57
C ARG A 42 -9.46 2.81 -4.54
N GLN A 43 -9.55 3.80 -5.42
CA GLN A 43 -10.82 4.41 -5.79
C GLN A 43 -11.56 3.45 -6.74
N ILE A 44 -12.83 3.18 -6.42
CA ILE A 44 -13.70 2.33 -7.25
C ILE A 44 -14.74 3.14 -8.02
N GLU A 45 -15.18 4.27 -7.48
CA GLU A 45 -16.14 5.18 -8.12
C GLU A 45 -15.83 6.63 -7.75
N ARG A 46 -16.11 7.59 -8.64
CA ARG A 46 -16.00 9.02 -8.36
C ARG A 46 -17.05 9.83 -9.11
N HIS A 47 -17.75 10.69 -8.38
CA HIS A 47 -18.76 11.61 -8.88
C HIS A 47 -18.60 12.98 -8.21
N GLY A 48 -17.89 13.89 -8.88
CA GLY A 48 -17.62 15.22 -8.32
C GLY A 48 -16.80 15.16 -7.04
N ALA A 49 -17.40 15.63 -5.93
CA ALA A 49 -16.81 15.60 -4.59
C ALA A 49 -16.94 14.23 -3.91
N ASP A 50 -17.87 13.40 -4.35
CA ASP A 50 -18.11 12.08 -3.77
C ASP A 50 -17.27 11.02 -4.45
N GLU A 51 -16.78 10.08 -3.67
CA GLU A 51 -16.11 8.90 -4.17
C GLU A 51 -16.38 7.69 -3.29
N ARG A 52 -16.14 6.53 -3.87
CA ARG A 52 -16.14 5.28 -3.15
C ARG A 52 -14.78 4.63 -3.30
N ILE A 53 -14.26 4.13 -2.18
CA ILE A 53 -12.97 3.48 -2.10
C ILE A 53 -13.11 2.09 -1.52
N GLU A 54 -12.16 1.24 -1.87
CA GLU A 54 -12.00 -0.10 -1.33
C GLU A 54 -10.59 -0.18 -0.73
N LEU A 55 -10.48 -0.75 0.48
CA LEU A 55 -9.20 -0.75 1.17
C LEU A 55 -9.00 -2.00 2.02
N TRP A 56 -7.74 -2.38 2.15
CA TRP A 56 -7.24 -3.46 2.99
C TRP A 56 -6.26 -2.88 3.98
N ALA A 57 -6.42 -3.26 5.25
CA ALA A 57 -5.53 -2.82 6.30
C ALA A 57 -5.22 -3.95 7.27
N GLN A 58 -4.09 -3.82 7.96
CA GLN A 58 -3.78 -4.64 9.10
C GLN A 58 -4.45 -4.06 10.36
N THR A 59 -5.36 -4.82 10.94
CA THR A 59 -6.11 -4.46 12.15
C THR A 59 -5.89 -5.54 13.19
N ASN A 60 -5.26 -5.20 14.32
CA ASN A 60 -4.98 -6.13 15.43
C ASN A 60 -4.31 -7.44 14.95
N GLY A 61 -3.34 -7.34 14.04
CA GLY A 61 -2.57 -8.46 13.51
C GLY A 61 -3.25 -9.26 12.38
N LYS A 62 -4.52 -8.98 12.08
CA LYS A 62 -5.26 -9.61 10.96
C LYS A 62 -5.42 -8.62 9.80
N VAL A 63 -5.58 -9.15 8.59
CA VAL A 63 -5.96 -8.33 7.44
C VAL A 63 -7.48 -8.23 7.40
N ALA A 64 -7.98 -7.00 7.27
CA ALA A 64 -9.40 -6.71 7.09
C ALA A 64 -9.59 -5.88 5.82
N THR A 65 -10.77 -6.02 5.20
CA THR A 65 -11.16 -5.26 4.00
C THR A 65 -12.55 -4.66 4.17
N TRP A 66 -12.74 -3.49 3.59
CA TRP A 66 -14.04 -2.81 3.56
C TRP A 66 -14.12 -1.82 2.39
N THR A 67 -15.35 -1.35 2.14
CA THR A 67 -15.60 -0.22 1.23
C THR A 67 -16.06 0.99 2.01
N SER A 68 -15.65 2.17 1.59
CA SER A 68 -16.04 3.44 2.21
C SER A 68 -16.49 4.45 1.15
N ARG A 69 -17.56 5.17 1.43
CA ARG A 69 -17.90 6.41 0.74
C ARG A 69 -17.20 7.58 1.41
N ARG A 70 -16.65 8.48 0.61
CA ARG A 70 -16.04 9.73 1.07
C ARG A 70 -16.62 10.92 0.32
N THR A 71 -16.70 12.05 1.00
CA THR A 71 -17.03 13.35 0.40
C THR A 71 -15.85 14.28 0.64
N LEU A 72 -15.22 14.73 -0.45
CA LEU A 72 -14.03 15.56 -0.44
C LEU A 72 -14.44 17.03 -0.64
N ASP A 73 -14.15 17.87 0.34
CA ASP A 73 -14.32 19.32 0.24
C ASP A 73 -12.96 20.02 0.33
N PRO A 74 -12.30 20.28 -0.82
CA PRO A 74 -11.01 20.96 -0.83
C PRO A 74 -11.11 22.44 -0.43
N SER A 75 -12.30 23.04 -0.48
CA SER A 75 -12.48 24.45 -0.12
C SER A 75 -12.52 24.66 1.39
N SER A 76 -13.15 23.74 2.12
CA SER A 76 -13.17 23.74 3.59
C SER A 76 -12.07 22.88 4.22
N LEU A 77 -11.25 22.20 3.40
CA LEU A 77 -10.21 21.26 3.82
C LEU A 77 -10.78 20.18 4.75
N ARG A 78 -11.85 19.52 4.28
CA ARG A 78 -12.56 18.48 5.01
C ARG A 78 -12.76 17.24 4.14
N ILE A 79 -12.65 16.05 4.73
CA ILE A 79 -12.98 14.79 4.09
C ILE A 79 -13.84 13.98 5.05
N SER A 80 -15.13 13.85 4.74
CA SER A 80 -16.04 12.98 5.49
C SER A 80 -15.97 11.57 4.93
N PHE A 81 -16.04 10.54 5.78
CA PHE A 81 -16.06 9.15 5.35
C PHE A 81 -17.06 8.30 6.13
N ARG A 82 -17.57 7.24 5.50
CA ARG A 82 -18.43 6.24 6.10
C ARG A 82 -18.17 4.88 5.46
N GLN A 83 -18.09 3.82 6.25
CA GLN A 83 -18.01 2.46 5.73
C GLN A 83 -19.38 2.02 5.19
N ASP A 84 -19.39 1.53 3.96
CA ASP A 84 -20.59 0.96 3.32
C ASP A 84 -20.81 -0.49 3.69
N ARG A 85 -19.70 -1.21 3.82
CA ARG A 85 -19.65 -2.62 4.20
C ARG A 85 -18.60 -2.76 5.27
N SER A 86 -19.05 -2.79 6.52
CA SER A 86 -18.22 -3.12 7.68
C SER A 86 -18.00 -4.63 7.73
N THR A 87 -16.91 -5.06 8.37
CA THR A 87 -16.66 -6.46 8.70
C THR A 87 -16.78 -6.62 10.22
N ALA A 88 -17.46 -7.69 10.67
CA ALA A 88 -17.55 -8.01 12.09
C ALA A 88 -16.14 -8.02 12.72
N PRO A 89 -15.95 -7.41 13.92
CA PRO A 89 -16.99 -7.01 14.86
C PRO A 89 -17.60 -5.60 14.65
N VAL A 90 -17.16 -4.85 13.65
CA VAL A 90 -17.67 -3.49 13.37
C VAL A 90 -19.04 -3.58 12.72
N ALA A 91 -20.05 -2.94 13.31
CA ALA A 91 -21.37 -2.79 12.69
C ALA A 91 -21.42 -1.54 11.80
N SER A 92 -20.95 -0.42 12.32
CA SER A 92 -20.84 0.84 11.56
C SER A 92 -19.59 1.60 11.94
N MET A 93 -19.06 2.36 10.98
CA MET A 93 -17.90 3.23 11.14
C MET A 93 -18.06 4.45 10.22
N SER A 94 -17.85 5.63 10.76
CA SER A 94 -17.80 6.90 10.03
C SER A 94 -16.88 7.88 10.73
N GLY A 95 -16.51 8.95 10.05
CA GLY A 95 -15.62 9.94 10.63
C GLY A 95 -15.36 11.10 9.69
N ASP A 96 -14.53 12.04 10.17
CA ASP A 96 -14.13 13.21 9.43
C ASP A 96 -12.64 13.49 9.62
N TRP A 97 -11.97 13.81 8.51
CA TRP A 97 -10.70 14.52 8.51
C TRP A 97 -10.96 16.00 8.35
N SER A 98 -10.28 16.82 9.16
CA SER A 98 -10.30 18.27 9.01
C SER A 98 -8.92 18.88 9.30
N PHE A 99 -8.56 19.88 8.48
CA PHE A 99 -7.24 20.50 8.52
C PHE A 99 -7.39 21.98 8.82
N HIS A 100 -7.02 22.39 10.04
CA HIS A 100 -7.19 23.74 10.52
C HIS A 100 -5.85 24.49 10.54
N PRO A 101 -5.65 25.52 9.70
CA PRO A 101 -4.47 26.38 9.79
C PRO A 101 -4.33 26.96 11.21
N ALA A 102 -3.14 26.83 11.80
CA ALA A 102 -2.84 27.22 13.17
C ALA A 102 -1.83 28.39 13.27
N GLY A 103 -1.51 29.03 12.13
CA GLY A 103 -0.51 30.09 12.03
C GLY A 103 0.93 29.56 11.89
N ASP A 104 1.85 30.42 11.42
CA ASP A 104 3.28 30.12 11.25
C ASP A 104 3.58 28.87 10.40
N GLY A 105 2.76 28.62 9.36
CA GLY A 105 2.89 27.43 8.53
C GLY A 105 2.53 26.11 9.22
N ARG A 106 1.86 26.17 10.39
CA ARG A 106 1.37 25.00 11.13
C ARG A 106 -0.10 24.72 10.81
N THR A 107 -0.47 23.46 10.95
CA THR A 107 -1.84 22.96 10.79
C THR A 107 -2.18 22.02 11.93
N ARG A 108 -3.36 22.19 12.55
CA ARG A 108 -3.97 21.18 13.43
C ARG A 108 -4.79 20.23 12.56
N ILE A 109 -4.36 18.98 12.49
CA ILE A 109 -5.10 17.89 11.87
C ILE A 109 -6.03 17.31 12.94
N VAL A 110 -7.29 17.11 12.61
CA VAL A 110 -8.28 16.46 13.47
C VAL A 110 -8.91 15.30 12.70
N LEU A 111 -8.90 14.13 13.33
CA LEU A 111 -9.55 12.91 12.87
C LEU A 111 -10.61 12.49 13.89
N THR A 112 -11.86 12.46 13.48
CA THR A 112 -12.96 11.95 14.30
C THR A 112 -13.43 10.59 13.81
N HIS A 113 -13.93 9.78 14.73
CA HIS A 113 -14.58 8.51 14.44
C HIS A 113 -15.89 8.39 15.23
N ALA A 114 -16.89 7.79 14.61
CA ALA A 114 -18.14 7.35 15.24
C ALA A 114 -18.42 5.91 14.79
N PHE A 115 -18.54 4.98 15.74
CA PHE A 115 -18.68 3.55 15.45
C PHE A 115 -19.56 2.79 16.44
N THR A 116 -20.05 1.65 15.99
CA THR A 116 -20.84 0.69 16.77
C THR A 116 -20.31 -0.73 16.57
N ALA A 117 -20.52 -1.60 17.56
CA ALA A 117 -20.23 -3.02 17.47
C ALA A 117 -21.46 -3.82 17.02
N VAL A 118 -21.25 -4.96 16.36
CA VAL A 118 -22.32 -5.93 16.10
C VAL A 118 -22.93 -6.38 17.44
N ASP A 119 -24.26 -6.46 17.47
CA ASP A 119 -25.06 -6.81 18.66
C ASP A 119 -24.80 -5.95 19.91
N ASP A 120 -24.23 -4.75 19.73
CA ASP A 120 -23.80 -3.87 20.83
C ASP A 120 -22.89 -4.57 21.87
N ALA A 121 -22.13 -5.58 21.42
CA ALA A 121 -21.27 -6.38 22.29
C ALA A 121 -20.18 -5.49 22.93
N PRO A 122 -20.12 -5.38 24.28
CA PRO A 122 -19.19 -4.46 24.95
C PRO A 122 -17.72 -4.77 24.66
N GLU A 123 -17.34 -6.04 24.65
CA GLU A 123 -15.97 -6.49 24.36
C GLU A 123 -15.54 -6.14 22.92
N ALA A 124 -16.46 -6.27 21.97
CA ALA A 124 -16.24 -5.87 20.60
C ALA A 124 -16.08 -4.35 20.49
N LEU A 125 -16.87 -3.58 21.22
CA LEU A 125 -16.77 -2.13 21.22
C LEU A 125 -15.43 -1.64 21.78
N GLU A 126 -14.91 -2.26 22.83
CA GLU A 126 -13.56 -1.97 23.35
C GLU A 126 -12.47 -2.36 22.35
N TRP A 127 -12.57 -3.55 21.74
CA TRP A 127 -11.62 -4.00 20.73
C TRP A 127 -11.56 -3.04 19.52
N ILE A 128 -12.71 -2.52 19.08
CA ILE A 128 -12.78 -1.51 18.01
C ILE A 128 -12.15 -0.20 18.46
N ALA A 129 -12.43 0.25 19.69
CA ALA A 129 -11.87 1.49 20.22
C ALA A 129 -10.34 1.45 20.32
N GLU A 130 -9.76 0.33 20.79
CA GLU A 130 -8.30 0.14 20.83
C GLU A 130 -7.67 0.17 19.42
N ALA A 131 -8.35 -0.45 18.44
CA ALA A 131 -7.89 -0.43 17.06
C ALA A 131 -7.94 0.98 16.46
N VAL A 132 -9.04 1.71 16.68
CA VAL A 132 -9.23 3.08 16.22
C VAL A 132 -8.21 4.02 16.85
N ASP A 133 -7.97 3.90 18.16
CA ASP A 133 -7.01 4.74 18.88
C ASP A 133 -5.60 4.60 18.31
N ARG A 134 -5.10 3.37 18.26
CA ARG A 134 -3.74 3.08 17.77
C ARG A 134 -3.57 3.52 16.31
N ASN A 135 -4.51 3.15 15.43
CA ASN A 135 -4.41 3.51 14.02
C ASN A 135 -4.47 5.02 13.82
N SER A 136 -5.33 5.74 14.54
CA SER A 136 -5.45 7.20 14.42
C SER A 136 -4.16 7.91 14.82
N VAL A 137 -3.51 7.46 15.91
CA VAL A 137 -2.23 8.03 16.36
C VAL A 137 -1.12 7.77 15.33
N GLU A 138 -1.03 6.55 14.80
CA GLU A 138 -0.05 6.17 13.77
C GLU A 138 -0.26 6.94 12.46
N GLU A 139 -1.51 7.07 11.99
CA GLU A 139 -1.85 7.78 10.76
C GLU A 139 -1.55 9.27 10.87
N LEU A 140 -1.94 9.92 11.97
CA LEU A 140 -1.63 11.34 12.21
C LEU A 140 -0.12 11.59 12.29
N ALA A 141 0.64 10.64 12.85
CA ALA A 141 2.09 10.73 12.89
C ALA A 141 2.71 10.64 11.49
N ALA A 142 2.33 9.61 10.72
CA ALA A 142 2.85 9.40 9.39
C ALA A 142 2.52 10.58 8.44
N LEU A 143 1.31 11.11 8.51
CA LEU A 143 0.92 12.30 7.74
C LEU A 143 1.80 13.51 8.09
N GLY A 144 2.08 13.71 9.38
CA GLY A 144 3.00 14.75 9.84
C GLY A 144 4.40 14.58 9.26
N ASP A 145 4.96 13.38 9.39
CA ASP A 145 6.32 13.06 8.96
C ASP A 145 6.51 13.21 7.44
N PHE A 146 5.49 12.94 6.63
CA PHE A 146 5.52 13.19 5.18
C PHE A 146 5.32 14.67 4.84
N ALA A 147 4.38 15.33 5.52
CA ALA A 147 4.05 16.71 5.20
C ALA A 147 5.17 17.70 5.56
N GLU A 148 5.96 17.41 6.59
CA GLU A 148 7.08 18.27 7.03
C GLU A 148 8.34 18.14 6.16
N ARG A 149 8.40 17.16 5.24
CA ARG A 149 9.55 17.00 4.34
C ARG A 149 9.63 18.14 3.32
N PRO A 150 10.84 18.63 2.99
CA PRO A 150 11.02 19.81 2.14
C PRO A 150 10.70 19.58 0.66
N HIS A 151 10.63 18.32 0.22
CA HIS A 151 10.38 17.96 -1.17
C HIS A 151 8.87 17.96 -1.50
N PRO A 152 8.49 18.21 -2.76
CA PRO A 152 7.12 17.99 -3.22
C PRO A 152 6.67 16.55 -3.01
N LEU A 153 5.38 16.35 -2.72
CA LEU A 153 4.83 15.03 -2.38
C LEU A 153 4.97 14.04 -3.54
N GLU A 154 4.81 14.50 -4.77
CA GLU A 154 4.97 13.75 -6.00
C GLU A 154 6.41 13.31 -6.28
N GLN A 155 7.40 13.94 -5.63
CA GLN A 155 8.79 13.47 -5.66
C GLN A 155 9.09 12.52 -4.51
N LEU A 156 8.51 12.78 -3.33
CA LEU A 156 8.66 11.94 -2.14
C LEU A 156 8.02 10.57 -2.32
N ALA A 157 6.80 10.55 -2.88
CA ALA A 157 6.00 9.37 -3.11
C ALA A 157 5.50 9.33 -4.56
N PHE A 158 6.04 8.42 -5.36
CA PHE A 158 5.75 8.32 -6.78
C PHE A 158 5.46 6.87 -7.20
N SER A 159 4.77 6.75 -8.33
CA SER A 159 4.37 5.47 -8.90
C SER A 159 4.87 5.32 -10.34
N PHE A 160 5.11 4.08 -10.74
CA PHE A 160 5.47 3.71 -12.11
C PHE A 160 5.09 2.26 -12.37
N SER A 161 5.05 1.87 -13.64
CA SER A 161 4.77 0.48 -14.03
C SER A 161 5.60 0.04 -15.23
N ASP A 162 5.79 -1.26 -15.32
CA ASP A 162 6.39 -1.96 -16.44
C ASP A 162 5.40 -3.00 -16.97
N ARG A 163 5.35 -3.17 -18.30
CA ARG A 163 4.47 -4.14 -18.98
C ARG A 163 5.31 -5.06 -19.86
N VAL A 164 5.03 -6.36 -19.81
CA VAL A 164 5.58 -7.38 -20.70
C VAL A 164 4.42 -8.15 -21.32
N GLU A 165 4.48 -8.37 -22.63
CA GLU A 165 3.49 -9.16 -23.37
C GLU A 165 4.15 -10.45 -23.87
N GLU A 166 3.45 -11.57 -23.69
CA GLU A 166 3.90 -12.89 -24.13
C GLU A 166 2.77 -13.61 -24.89
N PRO A 167 2.89 -13.76 -26.21
CA PRO A 167 1.93 -14.49 -27.03
C PRO A 167 1.87 -15.99 -26.68
N GLY A 168 0.69 -16.60 -26.81
CA GLY A 168 0.50 -18.04 -26.70
C GLY A 168 0.62 -18.61 -25.28
N VAL A 169 0.67 -17.74 -24.26
CA VAL A 169 0.72 -18.10 -22.85
C VAL A 169 -0.61 -17.76 -22.17
N ASP A 170 -1.05 -18.61 -21.24
CA ASP A 170 -2.23 -18.36 -20.39
C ASP A 170 -1.85 -17.45 -19.21
N PRO A 171 -2.61 -16.37 -18.92
CA PRO A 171 -2.34 -15.51 -17.78
C PRO A 171 -2.35 -16.25 -16.44
N ALA A 172 -3.07 -17.37 -16.34
CA ALA A 172 -3.10 -18.20 -15.14
C ALA A 172 -1.72 -18.81 -14.82
N ASP A 173 -0.97 -19.26 -15.83
CA ASP A 173 0.38 -19.84 -15.62
C ASP A 173 1.37 -18.77 -15.14
N VAL A 174 1.23 -17.55 -15.65
CA VAL A 174 2.04 -16.39 -15.23
C VAL A 174 1.67 -15.95 -13.82
N TYR A 175 0.37 -15.93 -13.49
CA TYR A 175 -0.12 -15.68 -12.13
C TYR A 175 0.46 -16.71 -11.16
N ASP A 176 0.38 -18.01 -11.48
CA ASP A 176 0.85 -19.09 -10.64
C ASP A 176 2.35 -19.00 -10.38
N PHE A 177 3.14 -18.57 -11.36
CA PHE A 177 4.57 -18.32 -11.15
C PHE A 177 4.84 -17.26 -10.08
N VAL A 178 4.09 -16.16 -10.09
CA VAL A 178 4.27 -15.05 -9.14
C VAL A 178 3.66 -15.38 -7.76
N HIS A 179 2.51 -16.07 -7.76
CA HIS A 179 1.83 -16.56 -6.55
C HIS A 179 2.69 -17.56 -5.79
N ARG A 180 3.29 -18.53 -6.50
CA ARG A 180 4.21 -19.55 -5.96
C ARG A 180 5.64 -19.04 -5.81
N SER A 181 5.78 -17.94 -5.07
CA SER A 181 7.09 -17.33 -4.79
C SER A 181 7.97 -18.17 -3.87
N ASP A 182 7.41 -19.15 -3.17
CA ASP A 182 8.16 -20.18 -2.46
C ASP A 182 9.14 -20.94 -3.38
N LEU A 183 8.83 -21.01 -4.68
CA LEU A 183 9.66 -21.67 -5.68
C LEU A 183 10.62 -20.71 -6.41
N TRP A 184 10.63 -19.42 -6.06
CA TRP A 184 11.54 -18.45 -6.68
C TRP A 184 13.03 -18.76 -6.49
N PRO A 185 13.52 -19.32 -5.37
CA PRO A 185 14.93 -19.70 -5.26
C PRO A 185 15.40 -20.71 -6.33
N GLU A 186 14.47 -21.50 -6.89
CA GLU A 186 14.76 -22.45 -7.97
C GLU A 186 14.58 -21.84 -9.36
N ARG A 187 13.89 -20.70 -9.46
CA ARG A 187 13.40 -20.11 -10.72
C ARG A 187 14.06 -18.76 -11.06
N LEU A 188 14.54 -18.03 -10.06
CA LEU A 188 15.09 -16.69 -10.18
C LEU A 188 16.54 -16.68 -9.64
N PRO A 189 17.56 -16.48 -10.49
CA PRO A 189 18.96 -16.56 -10.08
C PRO A 189 19.38 -15.58 -8.97
N HIS A 190 18.65 -14.48 -8.82
CA HIS A 190 18.93 -13.44 -7.82
C HIS A 190 18.22 -13.68 -6.47
N VAL A 191 17.40 -14.71 -6.36
CA VAL A 191 16.65 -15.03 -5.13
C VAL A 191 17.35 -16.17 -4.39
N GLY A 192 17.86 -15.89 -3.20
CA GLY A 192 18.57 -16.89 -2.39
C GLY A 192 17.64 -17.73 -1.50
N ARG A 193 16.60 -17.11 -0.93
CA ARG A 193 15.63 -17.76 -0.04
C ARG A 193 14.29 -17.06 -0.11
N VAL A 194 13.21 -17.82 0.01
CA VAL A 194 11.86 -17.32 0.30
C VAL A 194 11.27 -18.14 1.45
N ASP A 195 10.73 -17.46 2.45
CA ASP A 195 9.81 -18.02 3.44
C ASP A 195 8.41 -17.44 3.17
N LEU A 196 7.45 -18.32 2.88
CA LEU A 196 6.11 -17.96 2.45
C LEU A 196 5.07 -18.69 3.31
N THR A 197 4.17 -17.91 3.88
CA THR A 197 2.94 -18.43 4.51
C THR A 197 1.73 -17.83 3.82
N GLU A 198 0.64 -18.59 3.71
CA GLU A 198 -0.63 -18.15 3.14
C GLU A 198 -1.79 -18.56 4.05
N ASP A 199 -2.68 -17.63 4.34
CA ASP A 199 -3.91 -17.95 5.06
C ASP A 199 -5.07 -18.28 4.10
N PRO A 200 -6.17 -18.89 4.58
CA PRO A 200 -7.29 -19.27 3.72
C PRO A 200 -8.00 -18.12 2.98
N ALA A 201 -7.72 -16.86 3.35
CA ALA A 201 -8.27 -15.68 2.68
C ALA A 201 -7.38 -15.20 1.52
N GLY A 202 -6.31 -15.92 1.17
CA GLY A 202 -5.38 -15.55 0.10
C GLY A 202 -4.40 -14.44 0.51
N VAL A 203 -4.22 -14.23 1.82
CA VAL A 203 -3.22 -13.29 2.33
C VAL A 203 -1.93 -14.04 2.57
N GLN A 204 -0.88 -13.59 1.88
CA GLN A 204 0.45 -14.14 2.02
C GLN A 204 1.36 -13.24 2.85
N ARG A 205 2.22 -13.85 3.65
CA ARG A 205 3.37 -13.19 4.28
C ARG A 205 4.62 -13.81 3.69
N MET A 206 5.43 -12.99 3.05
CA MET A 206 6.61 -13.40 2.30
C MET A 206 7.83 -12.67 2.84
N GLU A 207 8.81 -13.41 3.33
CA GLU A 207 10.17 -12.94 3.56
C GLU A 207 11.08 -13.48 2.46
N MET A 208 11.95 -12.64 1.91
CA MET A 208 12.80 -12.99 0.78
C MET A 208 14.19 -12.39 0.93
N ASP A 209 15.20 -13.22 0.66
CA ASP A 209 16.59 -12.82 0.55
C ASP A 209 16.99 -12.69 -0.92
N THR A 210 17.39 -11.48 -1.32
CA THR A 210 17.90 -11.20 -2.67
C THR A 210 19.42 -11.08 -2.63
N VAL A 211 20.11 -11.75 -3.55
CA VAL A 211 21.56 -11.66 -3.71
C VAL A 211 21.87 -10.60 -4.76
N THR A 212 22.53 -9.52 -4.35
CA THR A 212 22.97 -8.46 -5.26
C THR A 212 24.23 -8.87 -6.03
N SER A 213 24.54 -8.16 -7.11
CA SER A 213 25.67 -8.48 -8.00
C SER A 213 27.04 -8.45 -7.33
N ASP A 214 27.17 -7.77 -6.19
CA ASP A 214 28.38 -7.75 -5.35
C ASP A 214 28.43 -8.87 -4.30
N GLY A 215 27.45 -9.79 -4.33
CA GLY A 215 27.34 -10.94 -3.43
C GLY A 215 26.68 -10.64 -2.09
N ARG A 216 26.27 -9.39 -1.80
CA ARG A 216 25.55 -9.07 -0.56
C ARG A 216 24.10 -9.56 -0.61
N THR A 217 23.64 -10.06 0.53
CA THR A 217 22.25 -10.47 0.74
C THR A 217 21.44 -9.34 1.34
N HIS A 218 20.26 -9.08 0.77
CA HIS A 218 19.28 -8.13 1.29
C HIS A 218 17.98 -8.86 1.61
N THR A 219 17.56 -8.79 2.87
CA THR A 219 16.27 -9.34 3.31
C THR A 219 15.18 -8.28 3.16
N THR A 220 14.06 -8.69 2.57
CA THR A 220 12.83 -7.91 2.52
C THR A 220 11.66 -8.78 2.99
N ALA A 221 10.64 -8.15 3.54
CA ALA A 221 9.41 -8.83 3.93
C ALA A 221 8.21 -8.07 3.39
N SER A 222 7.15 -8.77 3.06
CA SER A 222 5.92 -8.19 2.51
C SER A 222 4.67 -8.96 2.92
N VAL A 223 3.56 -8.23 2.96
CA VAL A 223 2.22 -8.82 2.96
C VAL A 223 1.67 -8.71 1.54
N ARG A 224 1.13 -9.80 1.01
CA ARG A 224 0.54 -9.86 -0.34
C ARG A 224 -0.93 -10.26 -0.26
N LEU A 225 -1.75 -9.65 -1.09
CA LEU A 225 -3.19 -9.87 -1.23
C LEU A 225 -3.42 -10.48 -2.61
N CYS A 226 -3.74 -11.77 -2.64
CA CYS A 226 -3.84 -12.55 -3.87
C CYS A 226 -5.31 -12.65 -4.29
N LEU A 227 -5.61 -12.13 -5.48
CA LEU A 227 -6.88 -12.35 -6.18
C LEU A 227 -6.59 -13.35 -7.32
N PRO A 228 -7.02 -14.63 -7.18
CA PRO A 228 -6.68 -15.70 -8.10
C PRO A 228 -6.87 -15.35 -9.57
N GLY A 229 -5.81 -15.50 -10.37
CA GLY A 229 -5.83 -15.26 -11.82
C GLY A 229 -5.95 -13.79 -12.25
N GLU A 230 -6.10 -12.85 -11.33
CA GLU A 230 -6.31 -11.44 -11.64
C GLU A 230 -5.17 -10.55 -11.19
N ARG A 231 -4.80 -10.62 -9.91
CA ARG A 231 -3.86 -9.65 -9.31
C ARG A 231 -3.21 -10.16 -8.03
N ILE A 232 -1.97 -9.73 -7.80
CA ILE A 232 -1.32 -9.83 -6.49
C ILE A 232 -0.88 -8.43 -6.06
N ALA A 233 -1.59 -7.81 -5.12
CA ALA A 233 -1.16 -6.55 -4.51
C ALA A 233 -0.23 -6.83 -3.33
N TYR A 234 0.74 -5.98 -3.05
CA TYR A 234 1.66 -6.18 -1.93
C TYR A 234 2.12 -4.88 -1.29
N LYS A 235 2.52 -4.98 -0.03
CA LYS A 235 3.22 -3.92 0.73
C LYS A 235 4.42 -4.52 1.42
N GLN A 236 5.59 -3.90 1.28
CA GLN A 236 6.78 -4.26 2.03
C GLN A 236 6.67 -3.78 3.48
N THR A 237 6.94 -4.68 4.42
CA THR A 237 6.96 -4.44 5.87
C THR A 237 8.39 -4.35 6.40
N VAL A 238 9.37 -4.96 5.71
CA VAL A 238 10.80 -4.72 5.90
C VAL A 238 11.33 -4.10 4.61
N LEU A 239 11.74 -2.84 4.70
CA LEU A 239 12.09 -1.98 3.58
C LEU A 239 13.61 -1.91 3.35
N PRO A 240 14.06 -1.75 2.10
CA PRO A 240 15.43 -1.29 1.83
C PRO A 240 15.70 0.06 2.50
N ALA A 241 16.96 0.28 2.91
CA ALA A 241 17.37 1.43 3.73
C ALA A 241 17.14 2.83 3.10
N LEU A 242 16.85 2.89 1.79
CA LEU A 242 16.56 4.11 1.04
C LEU A 242 15.06 4.48 1.04
N LEU A 243 14.18 3.55 1.42
CA LEU A 243 12.73 3.71 1.31
C LEU A 243 12.08 3.86 2.69
N THR A 244 11.13 4.78 2.79
CA THR A 244 10.19 4.87 3.92
C THR A 244 8.85 4.18 3.63
N GLY A 245 8.63 3.72 2.39
CA GLY A 245 7.46 2.95 2.00
C GLY A 245 7.62 2.33 0.63
N HIS A 246 7.07 1.14 0.45
CA HIS A 246 7.01 0.47 -0.85
C HIS A 246 5.81 -0.46 -0.91
N SER A 247 4.97 -0.25 -1.91
CA SER A 247 3.88 -1.15 -2.27
C SER A 247 3.86 -1.35 -3.77
N GLY A 248 3.26 -2.43 -4.23
CA GLY A 248 3.07 -2.65 -5.64
C GLY A 248 1.92 -3.58 -5.92
N ARG A 249 1.73 -3.87 -7.21
CA ARG A 249 0.80 -4.91 -7.64
C ARG A 249 1.24 -5.52 -8.97
N TRP A 250 0.99 -6.80 -9.10
CA TRP A 250 1.09 -7.55 -10.34
C TRP A 250 -0.32 -7.71 -10.90
N GLU A 251 -0.53 -7.34 -12.16
CA GLU A 251 -1.79 -7.54 -12.89
C GLU A 251 -1.54 -8.50 -14.05
N PHE A 252 -2.47 -9.43 -14.26
CA PHE A 252 -2.38 -10.48 -15.27
C PHE A 252 -3.58 -10.35 -16.21
N GLU A 253 -3.32 -9.91 -17.43
CA GLU A 253 -4.34 -9.57 -18.41
C GLU A 253 -4.29 -10.53 -19.60
N LYS A 254 -5.45 -10.84 -20.16
CA LYS A 254 -5.51 -11.44 -21.49
C LYS A 254 -5.16 -10.37 -22.53
N SER A 255 -4.19 -10.66 -23.40
CA SER A 255 -3.86 -9.85 -24.57
C SER A 255 -4.24 -10.61 -25.86
N ASP A 256 -4.17 -9.93 -27.02
CA ASP A 256 -4.51 -10.54 -28.31
C ASP A 256 -3.64 -11.78 -28.58
N GLY A 257 -4.21 -12.96 -28.32
CA GLY A 257 -3.54 -14.24 -28.50
C GLY A 257 -2.54 -14.63 -27.39
N GLY A 258 -2.54 -13.99 -26.21
CA GLY A 258 -1.62 -14.33 -25.13
C GLY A 258 -1.89 -13.63 -23.79
N THR A 259 -0.81 -13.34 -23.07
CA THR A 259 -0.83 -12.69 -21.76
C THR A 259 -0.12 -11.35 -21.79
N ALA A 260 -0.59 -10.39 -21.01
CA ALA A 260 0.22 -9.27 -20.55
C ALA A 260 0.33 -9.29 -19.03
N ILE A 261 1.55 -9.18 -18.53
CA ILE A 261 1.85 -8.96 -17.12
C ILE A 261 2.26 -7.51 -16.91
N VAL A 262 1.67 -6.86 -15.91
CA VAL A 262 2.00 -5.48 -15.54
C VAL A 262 2.44 -5.46 -14.08
N SER A 263 3.66 -4.97 -13.83
CA SER A 263 4.16 -4.70 -12.49
C SER A 263 4.05 -3.22 -12.19
N HIS A 264 3.33 -2.87 -11.12
CA HIS A 264 3.20 -1.50 -10.63
C HIS A 264 3.95 -1.35 -9.33
N HIS A 265 4.63 -0.22 -9.18
CA HIS A 265 5.27 0.20 -7.95
C HIS A 265 4.73 1.55 -7.50
N THR A 266 4.61 1.71 -6.20
CA THR A 266 4.50 3.01 -5.53
C THR A 266 5.53 2.99 -4.41
N VAL A 267 6.38 4.00 -4.37
CA VAL A 267 7.52 4.08 -3.45
C VAL A 267 7.52 5.41 -2.76
N ALA A 268 7.98 5.42 -1.51
CA ALA A 268 8.33 6.62 -0.77
C ALA A 268 9.82 6.59 -0.43
N VAL A 269 10.57 7.58 -0.90
CA VAL A 269 12.03 7.67 -0.69
C VAL A 269 12.32 8.48 0.57
N ASP A 270 13.33 8.06 1.34
CA ASP A 270 13.84 8.80 2.49
C ASP A 270 14.94 9.79 2.06
N PRO A 271 14.69 11.11 2.05
CA PRO A 271 15.71 12.09 1.70
C PRO A 271 16.93 12.03 2.62
N ALA A 272 16.74 11.69 3.90
CA ALA A 272 17.83 11.62 4.88
C ALA A 272 18.73 10.39 4.69
N ALA A 273 18.27 9.39 3.95
CA ALA A 273 19.05 8.19 3.65
C ALA A 273 19.93 8.33 2.40
N VAL A 274 19.68 9.31 1.54
CA VAL A 274 20.26 9.37 0.18
C VAL A 274 21.77 9.29 0.20
N GLU A 275 22.45 10.25 0.83
CA GLU A 275 23.91 10.29 0.81
C GLU A 275 24.53 9.12 1.58
N ARG A 276 23.88 8.69 2.66
CA ARG A 276 24.33 7.55 3.47
C ARG A 276 24.30 6.23 2.68
N VAL A 277 23.32 6.05 1.79
CA VAL A 277 23.10 4.80 1.06
C VAL A 277 23.77 4.83 -0.32
N LEU A 278 23.69 5.95 -1.04
CA LEU A 278 24.15 6.08 -2.42
C LEU A 278 25.50 6.81 -2.56
N GLY A 279 25.97 7.46 -1.49
CA GLY A 279 27.24 8.19 -1.47
C GLY A 279 27.06 9.70 -1.41
N GLU A 280 28.06 10.38 -0.84
CA GLU A 280 28.13 11.83 -0.68
C GLU A 280 27.90 12.57 -2.01
N GLY A 281 27.10 13.64 -2.00
CA GLY A 281 26.79 14.45 -3.18
C GLY A 281 25.70 13.88 -4.09
N THR A 282 25.12 12.72 -3.77
CA THR A 282 23.96 12.20 -4.52
C THR A 282 22.73 13.05 -4.26
N THR A 283 22.08 13.55 -5.31
CA THR A 283 20.87 14.36 -5.17
C THR A 283 19.64 13.49 -4.91
N PHE A 284 18.58 14.10 -4.38
CA PHE A 284 17.32 13.41 -4.17
C PHE A 284 16.70 12.92 -5.50
N GLU A 285 16.82 13.70 -6.59
CA GLU A 285 16.32 13.25 -7.90
C GLU A 285 17.09 12.02 -8.42
N GLN A 286 18.41 11.99 -8.23
CA GLN A 286 19.24 10.84 -8.57
C GLN A 286 18.84 9.60 -7.76
N ALA A 287 18.52 9.77 -6.48
CA ALA A 287 18.03 8.68 -5.65
C ALA A 287 16.67 8.15 -6.13
N CYS A 288 15.72 9.03 -6.50
CA CYS A 288 14.44 8.62 -7.05
C CYS A 288 14.60 7.87 -8.38
N ALA A 289 15.48 8.34 -9.27
CA ALA A 289 15.79 7.65 -10.53
C ALA A 289 16.43 6.26 -10.26
N HIS A 290 17.39 6.19 -9.35
CA HIS A 290 18.02 4.93 -8.96
C HIS A 290 17.02 3.90 -8.41
N VAL A 291 16.10 4.34 -7.55
CA VAL A 291 15.02 3.49 -7.01
C VAL A 291 14.13 2.97 -8.13
N ARG A 292 13.69 3.85 -9.04
CA ARG A 292 12.86 3.48 -10.19
C ARG A 292 13.55 2.42 -11.06
N ASP A 293 14.80 2.68 -11.44
CA ASP A 293 15.54 1.81 -12.36
C ASP A 293 15.83 0.44 -11.73
N THR A 294 16.21 0.41 -10.45
CA THR A 294 16.50 -0.83 -9.72
C THR A 294 15.26 -1.70 -9.57
N LEU A 295 14.13 -1.11 -9.16
CA LEU A 295 12.87 -1.85 -8.99
C LEU A 295 12.30 -2.30 -10.35
N SER A 296 12.36 -1.45 -11.38
CA SER A 296 11.95 -1.81 -12.74
C SER A 296 12.78 -2.97 -13.29
N ALA A 297 14.10 -2.95 -13.10
CA ALA A 297 14.97 -4.03 -13.55
C ALA A 297 14.65 -5.37 -12.85
N ASN A 298 14.44 -5.34 -11.53
CA ASN A 298 14.04 -6.54 -10.76
C ASN A 298 12.68 -7.08 -11.23
N SER A 299 11.67 -6.20 -11.33
CA SER A 299 10.34 -6.58 -11.80
C SER A 299 10.37 -7.15 -13.22
N ARG A 300 11.06 -6.51 -14.17
CA ARG A 300 11.18 -7.00 -15.55
C ARG A 300 11.91 -8.35 -15.63
N ALA A 301 12.92 -8.59 -14.80
CA ALA A 301 13.57 -9.89 -14.71
C ALA A 301 12.59 -10.97 -14.22
N THR A 302 11.79 -10.66 -13.20
CA THR A 302 10.75 -11.57 -12.68
C THR A 302 9.66 -11.84 -13.72
N MET A 303 9.17 -10.80 -14.41
CA MET A 303 8.15 -10.94 -15.47
C MET A 303 8.65 -11.80 -16.62
N GLY A 304 9.88 -11.55 -17.10
CA GLY A 304 10.48 -12.34 -18.17
C GLY A 304 10.65 -13.81 -17.79
N ALA A 305 11.07 -14.10 -16.55
CA ALA A 305 11.15 -15.46 -16.04
C ALA A 305 9.78 -16.14 -15.94
N ALA A 306 8.75 -15.41 -15.50
CA ALA A 306 7.39 -15.91 -15.43
C ALA A 306 6.84 -16.29 -16.81
N CYS A 307 7.00 -15.40 -17.80
CA CYS A 307 6.62 -15.66 -19.20
C CYS A 307 7.36 -16.86 -19.79
N ALA A 308 8.68 -16.94 -19.59
CA ALA A 308 9.49 -18.07 -20.06
C ALA A 308 9.09 -19.40 -19.41
N TYR A 309 8.80 -19.39 -18.10
CA TYR A 309 8.30 -20.56 -17.38
C TYR A 309 6.97 -21.02 -17.95
N ALA A 310 6.00 -20.12 -18.08
CA ALA A 310 4.67 -20.43 -18.58
C ALA A 310 4.71 -20.99 -20.03
N ALA A 311 5.51 -20.38 -20.90
CA ALA A 311 5.74 -20.89 -22.26
C ALA A 311 6.36 -22.32 -22.28
N SER A 312 7.13 -22.69 -21.26
CA SER A 312 7.70 -24.04 -21.14
C SER A 312 6.69 -25.09 -20.66
N VAL A 313 5.67 -24.69 -19.90
CA VAL A 313 4.60 -25.56 -19.41
C VAL A 313 3.64 -25.89 -20.55
N VAL A 314 3.26 -24.89 -21.36
CA VAL A 314 2.40 -25.06 -22.55
C VAL A 314 3.01 -26.00 -23.60
N ARG A 315 4.34 -26.07 -23.67
CA ARG A 315 5.06 -26.87 -24.68
C ARG A 315 5.41 -28.30 -24.24
N ARG A 316 4.98 -28.76 -23.07
CA ARG A 316 5.15 -30.16 -22.68
C ARG A 316 4.04 -31.01 -23.33
N PRO A 317 4.38 -32.00 -24.19
CA PRO A 317 3.41 -32.90 -24.81
C PRO A 317 2.74 -33.83 -23.79
#